data_AF-A0AAE5S1G0-F1
#
_entry.id   AF-A0AAE5S1G0-F1
#
_cell.length_a   1.000
_cell.length_b   1.000
_cell.length_c   1.000
_cell.angle_alpha   90.00
_cell.angle_beta   90.00
_cell.angle_gamma   90.00
#
_symmetry.space_group_name_H-M   'P 1'
#
loop_
_entity.id
_entity.type
_entity.pdbx_description
1 polymer ?
#
loop_
_entity_poly.entity_id
_entity_poly.type
_entity_poly.pdbx_seq_one_letter_code
_entity_poly.pdbx_strand_id
1 'polypeptide(L)'
;MHQSTAMTDQYKPRYKWKETWPGEGHEDYSGWDGPDIIGRLQIVMGGKWLWAAGHASWILKRVVPHTGYIDTAREAAKLIEEYHDAMKASHGRTPNLRLKDAGPNPPKLSINNMETHSLKITIVGLQGQTPSFDNAEELIAASAGLGITHIGTEDQTHLLPHLIGLPKFKELAGPMGNGEKDGVSQVRYETWEAYDLLSR
;
A
#
# COMPACT_ATOMS: atom_id res chain seq x y z
N MET A 1 22.72 41.25 -3.41
CA MET A 1 23.11 39.94 -3.98
C MET A 1 23.11 38.91 -2.86
N HIS A 2 22.15 37.99 -2.82
CA HIS A 2 22.29 36.67 -2.19
C HIS A 2 21.32 35.75 -2.92
N GLN A 3 21.86 34.84 -3.74
CA GLN A 3 21.09 33.84 -4.46
C GLN A 3 20.84 32.64 -3.54
N SER A 4 19.59 32.21 -3.44
CA SER A 4 19.19 30.88 -2.98
C SER A 4 19.52 29.85 -4.05
N THR A 5 20.19 28.76 -3.70
CA THR A 5 20.21 27.52 -4.50
C THR A 5 20.58 26.33 -3.61
N ALA A 6 19.56 25.62 -3.12
CA ALA A 6 19.69 24.20 -2.82
C ALA A 6 18.75 23.48 -3.80
N MET A 7 19.29 23.09 -4.95
CA MET A 7 18.57 22.37 -5.99
C MET A 7 18.18 20.97 -5.48
N THR A 8 16.94 20.62 -5.71
CA THR A 8 16.27 19.36 -5.34
C THR A 8 16.94 18.17 -6.04
N ASP A 9 17.41 17.19 -5.26
CA ASP A 9 17.93 15.93 -5.80
C ASP A 9 16.77 15.09 -6.36
N GLN A 10 16.57 15.16 -7.67
CA GLN A 10 15.44 14.51 -8.34
C GLN A 10 15.70 13.00 -8.43
N TYR A 11 14.83 12.20 -7.81
CA TYR A 11 14.91 10.74 -7.80
C TYR A 11 15.17 10.14 -9.20
N LYS A 12 16.12 9.19 -9.25
CA LYS A 12 16.47 8.38 -10.43
C LYS A 12 16.15 6.91 -10.14
N PRO A 13 15.34 6.23 -10.98
CA PRO A 13 15.06 4.80 -10.84
C PRO A 13 16.33 3.95 -10.78
N ARG A 14 16.37 2.99 -9.86
CA ARG A 14 17.51 2.08 -9.64
C ARG A 14 17.41 0.83 -10.51
N TYR A 15 16.19 0.44 -10.85
CA TYR A 15 15.90 -0.74 -11.67
C TYR A 15 15.61 -0.35 -13.13
N LYS A 16 15.64 -1.34 -14.03
CA LYS A 16 15.41 -1.10 -15.46
C LYS A 16 13.92 -1.02 -15.73
N TRP A 17 13.46 0.11 -16.25
CA TRP A 17 12.08 0.32 -16.69
C TRP A 17 12.00 0.28 -18.21
N LYS A 18 10.96 -0.38 -18.74
CA LYS A 18 10.69 -0.48 -20.18
C LYS A 18 9.19 -0.36 -20.41
N GLU A 19 8.79 0.14 -21.57
CA GLU A 19 7.38 0.07 -22.00
C GLU A 19 6.88 -1.37 -21.94
N THR A 20 5.74 -1.58 -21.29
CA THR A 20 5.12 -2.90 -21.17
C THR A 20 4.61 -3.37 -22.54
N TRP A 21 4.02 -2.45 -23.31
CA TRP A 21 3.48 -2.69 -24.64
C TRP A 21 4.05 -1.69 -25.65
N PRO A 22 5.27 -1.94 -26.16
CA PRO A 22 5.91 -1.02 -27.10
C PRO A 22 5.07 -0.83 -28.36
N GLY A 23 4.80 0.42 -28.72
CA GLY A 23 4.08 0.78 -29.95
C GLY A 23 2.56 0.91 -29.82
N GLU A 24 1.97 0.68 -28.65
CA GLU A 24 0.53 0.91 -28.41
C GLU A 24 0.20 2.35 -27.99
N GLY A 25 1.23 3.19 -27.75
CA GLY A 25 1.04 4.61 -27.40
C GLY A 25 0.47 4.84 -25.99
N HIS A 26 0.47 3.81 -25.15
CA HIS A 26 0.07 3.89 -23.75
C HIS A 26 1.28 4.17 -22.86
N GLU A 27 1.14 5.09 -21.90
CA GLU A 27 2.16 5.31 -20.87
C GLU A 27 2.07 4.20 -19.81
N ASP A 28 2.65 3.06 -20.15
CA ASP A 28 2.62 1.82 -19.38
C ASP A 28 4.01 1.19 -19.38
N TYR A 29 4.58 1.00 -18.20
CA TYR A 29 5.96 0.60 -18.01
C TYR A 29 6.08 -0.52 -17.00
N SER A 30 6.93 -1.50 -17.28
CA SER A 30 7.28 -2.57 -16.36
C SER A 30 8.73 -2.43 -15.90
N GLY A 31 8.93 -2.58 -14.60
CA GLY A 31 10.23 -2.58 -13.95
C GLY A 31 10.79 -3.99 -13.85
N TRP A 32 12.10 -4.13 -14.02
CA TRP A 32 12.78 -5.43 -14.06
C TRP A 32 14.02 -5.48 -13.17
N ASP A 33 14.18 -6.63 -12.51
CA ASP A 33 15.37 -7.06 -11.80
C ASP A 33 15.87 -8.39 -12.36
N GLY A 34 16.85 -8.32 -13.28
CA GLY A 34 17.26 -9.50 -14.03
C GLY A 34 16.06 -10.10 -14.78
N PRO A 35 15.69 -11.37 -14.52
CA PRO A 35 14.51 -12.01 -15.12
C PRO A 35 13.19 -11.68 -14.42
N ASP A 36 13.22 -11.10 -13.22
CA ASP A 36 12.03 -10.88 -12.40
C ASP A 36 11.39 -9.51 -12.70
N ILE A 37 10.07 -9.48 -12.81
CA ILE A 37 9.29 -8.23 -12.86
C ILE A 37 9.15 -7.70 -11.44
N ILE A 38 9.61 -6.47 -11.20
CA ILE A 38 9.51 -5.83 -9.88
C ILE A 38 8.20 -5.07 -9.70
N GLY A 39 7.52 -4.71 -10.80
CA GLY A 39 6.20 -4.08 -10.80
C GLY A 39 5.88 -3.35 -12.12
N ARG A 40 4.71 -2.74 -12.20
CA ARG A 40 4.18 -2.03 -13.37
C ARG A 40 3.63 -0.67 -12.98
N LEU A 41 3.82 0.32 -13.84
CA LEU A 41 3.27 1.67 -13.78
C LEU A 41 2.33 1.82 -14.98
N GLN A 42 1.15 2.39 -14.78
CA GLN A 42 0.24 2.73 -15.88
C GLN A 42 -0.42 4.08 -15.61
N ILE A 43 -0.41 4.99 -16.59
CA ILE A 43 -1.26 6.18 -16.48
C ILE A 43 -2.73 5.78 -16.66
N VAL A 44 -3.58 6.23 -15.75
CA VAL A 44 -5.03 5.97 -15.78
C VAL A 44 -5.82 7.24 -16.08
N MET A 45 -7.11 7.08 -16.38
CA MET A 45 -8.03 8.22 -16.55
C MET A 45 -7.98 9.14 -15.33
N GLY A 46 -7.69 10.42 -15.56
CA GLY A 46 -7.45 11.41 -14.49
C GLY A 46 -5.98 11.78 -14.28
N GLY A 47 -5.06 11.26 -15.11
CA GLY A 47 -3.65 11.68 -15.13
C GLY A 47 -2.80 11.15 -13.96
N LYS A 48 -3.37 10.27 -13.13
CA LYS A 48 -2.65 9.59 -12.05
C LYS A 48 -1.98 8.32 -12.57
N TRP A 49 -0.90 7.95 -11.92
CA TRP A 49 -0.16 6.72 -12.17
C TRP A 49 -0.63 5.63 -11.21
N LEU A 50 -1.23 4.58 -11.76
CA LEU A 50 -1.42 3.31 -11.08
C LEU A 50 -0.06 2.62 -10.96
N TRP A 51 0.37 2.31 -9.75
CA TRP A 51 1.54 1.48 -9.49
C TRP A 51 1.08 0.12 -8.95
N ALA A 52 1.69 -0.96 -9.42
CA ALA A 52 1.44 -2.31 -8.95
C ALA A 52 2.77 -3.03 -8.73
N ALA A 53 3.02 -3.51 -7.51
CA ALA A 53 4.20 -4.27 -7.19
C ALA A 53 4.18 -5.65 -7.87
N GLY A 54 5.36 -6.10 -8.28
CA GLY A 54 5.56 -7.30 -9.08
C GLY A 54 5.31 -8.60 -8.31
N HIS A 55 5.21 -9.69 -9.07
CA HIS A 55 4.95 -11.05 -8.58
C HIS A 55 6.10 -11.96 -8.91
N ALA A 56 7.29 -11.59 -8.43
CA ALA A 56 8.45 -12.45 -8.60
C ALA A 56 8.20 -13.80 -7.91
N SER A 57 8.60 -14.90 -8.57
CA SER A 57 8.26 -16.29 -8.20
C SER A 57 8.67 -16.70 -6.77
N TRP A 58 9.57 -15.93 -6.17
CA TRP A 58 10.13 -16.14 -4.84
C TRP A 58 9.44 -15.36 -3.72
N ILE A 59 8.48 -14.50 -4.07
CA ILE A 59 7.68 -13.76 -3.11
C ILE A 59 6.61 -14.72 -2.56
N LEU A 60 6.85 -15.24 -1.35
CA LEU A 60 5.94 -16.18 -0.68
C LEU A 60 4.92 -15.47 0.21
N LYS A 61 5.31 -14.36 0.84
CA LYS A 61 4.44 -13.53 1.69
C LYS A 61 4.50 -12.08 1.25
N ARG A 62 3.37 -11.50 0.86
CA ARG A 62 3.28 -10.10 0.39
C ARG A 62 3.09 -9.14 1.56
N VAL A 63 3.63 -7.93 1.42
CA VAL A 63 3.29 -6.80 2.26
C VAL A 63 2.20 -6.00 1.54
N VAL A 64 1.28 -5.40 2.28
CA VAL A 64 0.28 -4.46 1.74
C VAL A 64 0.63 -3.03 2.16
N PRO A 65 0.31 -2.00 1.35
CA PRO A 65 -0.28 -2.10 0.01
C PRO A 65 0.74 -2.56 -1.03
N HIS A 66 0.26 -3.29 -2.04
CA HIS A 66 1.07 -3.74 -3.19
C HIS A 66 0.57 -3.11 -4.50
N THR A 67 -0.36 -2.16 -4.41
CA THR A 67 -0.90 -1.39 -5.54
C THR A 67 -1.42 -0.05 -5.02
N GLY A 68 -1.51 0.96 -5.87
CA GLY A 68 -2.08 2.27 -5.53
C GLY A 68 -1.96 3.30 -6.64
N TYR A 69 -2.37 4.52 -6.36
CA TYR A 69 -2.30 5.66 -7.30
C TYR A 69 -1.38 6.74 -6.75
N ILE A 70 -0.60 7.36 -7.64
CA ILE A 70 0.28 8.48 -7.29
C ILE A 70 0.39 9.45 -8.46
N ASP A 71 0.81 10.68 -8.20
CA ASP A 71 0.74 11.74 -9.20
C ASP A 71 1.83 11.65 -10.26
N THR A 72 2.97 10.98 -9.98
CA THR A 72 4.08 10.92 -10.91
C THR A 72 4.62 9.51 -11.14
N ALA A 73 5.04 9.23 -12.39
CA ALA A 73 5.70 7.98 -12.75
C ALA A 73 6.97 7.71 -11.93
N ARG A 74 7.69 8.77 -11.55
CA ARG A 74 8.96 8.65 -10.80
C ARG A 74 8.72 8.21 -9.36
N GLU A 75 7.70 8.73 -8.71
CA GLU A 75 7.34 8.30 -7.37
C GLU A 75 6.71 6.91 -7.39
N ALA A 76 5.90 6.60 -8.40
CA ALA A 76 5.38 5.25 -8.65
C ALA A 76 6.53 4.22 -8.77
N ALA A 77 7.55 4.54 -9.58
CA ALA A 77 8.74 3.71 -9.72
C ALA A 77 9.50 3.57 -8.39
N LYS A 78 9.68 4.66 -7.64
CA LYS A 78 10.33 4.64 -6.33
C LYS A 78 9.64 3.68 -5.36
N LEU A 79 8.32 3.77 -5.25
CA LEU A 79 7.52 2.92 -4.36
C LEU A 79 7.66 1.44 -4.71
N ILE A 80 7.58 1.10 -6.00
CA ILE A 80 7.74 -0.28 -6.45
C ILE A 80 9.15 -0.81 -6.13
N GLU A 81 10.18 -0.01 -6.34
CA GLU A 81 11.56 -0.42 -6.06
C GLU A 81 11.82 -0.59 -4.56
N GLU A 82 11.29 0.30 -3.72
CA GLU A 82 11.38 0.20 -2.25
C GLU A 82 10.63 -1.03 -1.73
N TYR A 83 9.43 -1.26 -2.25
CA TYR A 83 8.65 -2.47 -1.96
C TYR A 83 9.45 -3.73 -2.33
N HIS A 84 9.98 -3.78 -3.54
CA HIS A 84 10.74 -4.93 -4.02
C HIS A 84 12.00 -5.21 -3.18
N ASP A 85 12.73 -4.17 -2.77
CA ASP A 85 13.88 -4.32 -1.87
C ASP A 85 13.48 -4.81 -0.48
N ALA A 86 12.37 -4.32 0.08
CA ALA A 86 11.85 -4.80 1.36
C ALA A 86 11.41 -6.28 1.27
N MET A 87 10.82 -6.66 0.14
CA MET A 87 10.48 -8.05 -0.16
C MET A 87 11.71 -8.95 -0.26
N LYS A 88 12.77 -8.48 -0.92
CA LYS A 88 14.06 -9.20 -0.92
C LYS A 88 14.61 -9.38 0.48
N ALA A 89 14.67 -8.30 1.27
CA ALA A 89 15.21 -8.34 2.62
C ALA A 89 14.44 -9.31 3.53
N SER A 90 13.10 -9.27 3.50
CA SER A 90 12.25 -10.17 4.29
C SER A 90 12.35 -11.64 3.87
N HIS A 91 12.76 -11.92 2.63
CA HIS A 91 12.92 -13.28 2.10
C HIS A 91 14.41 -13.70 2.04
N GLY A 92 15.29 -13.01 2.76
CA GLY A 92 16.71 -13.36 2.88
C GLY A 92 17.54 -13.14 1.61
N ARG A 93 17.08 -12.28 0.70
CA ARG A 93 17.75 -11.95 -0.56
C ARG A 93 18.45 -10.61 -0.49
N THR A 94 19.57 -10.48 -1.18
CA THR A 94 20.33 -9.23 -1.25
C THR A 94 19.56 -8.18 -2.08
N PRO A 95 19.17 -7.04 -1.51
CA PRO A 95 18.60 -5.93 -2.26
C PRO A 95 19.65 -5.36 -3.23
N ASN A 96 19.24 -4.79 -4.36
CA ASN A 96 20.17 -4.15 -5.33
C ASN A 96 20.66 -2.77 -4.87
N LEU A 97 20.63 -2.50 -3.56
CA LEU A 97 21.31 -1.35 -2.95
C LEU A 97 22.77 -1.38 -3.42
N ARG A 98 23.20 -0.36 -4.17
CA ARG A 98 24.62 -0.07 -4.32
C ARG A 98 25.15 0.22 -2.90
N LEU A 99 25.68 -0.80 -2.25
CA LEU A 99 26.22 -0.78 -0.88
C LEU A 99 27.39 0.21 -0.68
N LYS A 100 27.83 0.90 -1.72
CA LYS A 100 28.91 1.90 -1.64
C LYS A 100 28.45 3.30 -1.22
N ASP A 101 27.15 3.59 -1.29
CA ASP A 101 26.58 4.90 -0.93
C ASP A 101 25.75 4.84 0.37
N ALA A 102 25.45 3.64 0.88
CA ALA A 102 24.82 3.45 2.18
C ALA A 102 25.92 3.36 3.24
N GLY A 103 26.06 4.39 4.08
CA GLY A 103 26.93 4.36 5.26
C GLY A 103 26.58 3.19 6.21
N PRO A 104 27.24 3.07 7.38
CA PRO A 104 27.14 1.92 8.29
C PRO A 104 25.74 1.68 8.89
N ASN A 105 24.78 2.52 8.53
CA ASN A 105 23.37 2.38 8.84
C ASN A 105 22.62 2.31 7.50
N PRO A 106 22.16 1.12 7.03
CA PRO A 106 21.25 1.09 5.90
C PRO A 106 20.06 2.00 6.25
N PRO A 107 19.50 2.78 5.31
CA PRO A 107 18.32 3.57 5.62
C PRO A 107 17.27 2.58 6.15
N LYS A 108 16.98 2.67 7.46
CA LYS A 108 15.70 2.21 7.98
C LYS A 108 14.70 2.83 7.03
N LEU A 109 13.84 1.99 6.42
CA LEU A 109 12.73 2.44 5.61
C LEU A 109 12.22 3.74 6.23
N SER A 110 12.48 4.88 5.58
CA SER A 110 11.81 6.11 5.94
C SER A 110 10.48 5.99 5.23
N ILE A 111 9.64 5.11 5.77
CA ILE A 111 8.21 4.93 5.49
C ILE A 111 7.44 6.22 5.77
N ASN A 112 8.11 7.26 6.26
CA ASN A 112 7.57 8.53 6.72
C ASN A 112 7.28 9.55 5.59
N ASN A 113 7.28 9.15 4.32
CA ASN A 113 6.95 10.08 3.23
C ASN A 113 6.07 9.50 2.11
N MET A 114 5.50 8.30 2.29
CA MET A 114 4.10 8.17 1.90
C MET A 114 3.36 9.02 2.94
N GLU A 115 2.37 9.83 2.56
CA GLU A 115 1.36 10.15 3.55
C GLU A 115 0.88 8.80 4.07
N THR A 116 1.33 8.43 5.28
CA THR A 116 0.64 7.45 6.09
C THR A 116 -0.72 8.09 6.25
N HIS A 117 -1.66 7.76 5.37
CA HIS A 117 -3.06 8.01 5.61
C HIS A 117 -3.34 7.29 6.91
N SER A 118 -3.26 8.06 7.99
CA SER A 118 -3.46 7.55 9.33
C SER A 118 -4.82 6.91 9.29
N LEU A 119 -4.89 5.64 9.69
CA LEU A 119 -6.11 4.88 9.61
C LEU A 119 -6.64 4.74 11.01
N LYS A 120 -7.94 4.94 11.19
CA LYS A 120 -8.62 4.54 12.41
C LYS A 120 -9.69 3.55 12.05
N ILE A 121 -9.50 2.30 12.46
CA ILE A 121 -10.47 1.23 12.25
C ILE A 121 -11.32 1.10 13.50
N THR A 122 -12.63 0.99 13.36
CA THR A 122 -13.57 0.76 14.46
C THR A 122 -14.47 -0.42 14.15
N ILE A 123 -14.82 -1.22 15.18
CA ILE A 123 -15.87 -2.25 15.05
C ILE A 123 -17.09 -1.80 15.82
N VAL A 124 -18.22 -1.63 15.14
CA VAL A 124 -19.49 -1.24 15.72
C VAL A 124 -20.39 -2.47 15.89
N GLY A 125 -20.73 -2.75 17.13
CA GLY A 125 -21.75 -3.74 17.51
C GLY A 125 -22.94 -3.06 18.18
N LEU A 126 -24.02 -3.81 18.42
CA LEU A 126 -25.22 -3.31 19.08
C LEU A 126 -25.09 -3.15 20.60
N GLN A 127 -24.13 -3.83 21.24
CA GLN A 127 -23.92 -3.80 22.68
C GLN A 127 -22.42 -3.76 23.04
N GLY A 128 -22.00 -2.75 23.82
CA GLY A 128 -20.65 -2.67 24.39
C GLY A 128 -19.80 -1.48 23.92
N GLN A 129 -18.51 -1.50 24.29
CA GLN A 129 -17.51 -0.56 23.78
C GLN A 129 -17.16 -0.88 22.33
N THR A 130 -17.06 0.14 21.50
CA THR A 130 -16.51 0.07 20.12
C THR A 130 -14.99 -0.06 20.20
N PRO A 131 -14.38 -1.23 19.96
CA PRO A 131 -12.93 -1.33 19.86
C PRO A 131 -12.44 -0.54 18.65
N SER A 132 -11.25 0.05 18.79
CA SER A 132 -10.61 0.83 17.74
C SER A 132 -9.15 0.45 17.59
N PHE A 133 -8.65 0.48 16.37
CA PHE A 133 -7.30 0.05 15.98
C PHE A 133 -6.69 1.11 15.08
N ASP A 134 -5.38 1.30 15.16
CA ASP A 134 -4.68 2.34 14.37
C ASP A 134 -4.20 1.79 13.02
N ASN A 135 -4.32 0.48 12.80
CA ASN A 135 -3.99 -0.19 11.55
C ASN A 135 -4.66 -1.58 11.44
N ALA A 136 -4.58 -2.17 10.24
CA ALA A 136 -5.14 -3.49 9.94
C ALA A 136 -4.43 -4.64 10.66
N GLU A 137 -3.12 -4.52 10.94
CA GLU A 137 -2.34 -5.57 11.59
C GLU A 137 -2.79 -5.76 13.05
N GLU A 138 -3.04 -4.66 13.77
CA GLU A 138 -3.60 -4.68 15.12
C GLU A 138 -4.98 -5.35 15.16
N LEU A 139 -5.84 -5.03 14.20
CA LEU A 139 -7.17 -5.65 14.11
C LEU A 139 -7.07 -7.17 13.84
N ILE A 140 -6.20 -7.59 12.90
CA ILE A 140 -5.98 -9.01 12.64
C ILE A 140 -5.42 -9.71 13.88
N ALA A 141 -4.48 -9.11 14.60
CA ALA A 141 -3.93 -9.66 15.83
C ALA A 141 -4.98 -9.81 16.94
N ALA A 142 -5.93 -8.86 17.04
CA ALA A 142 -7.02 -8.88 18.01
C ALA A 142 -8.18 -9.81 17.62
N SER A 143 -8.28 -10.21 16.34
CA SER A 143 -9.45 -10.90 15.78
C SER A 143 -9.88 -12.15 16.57
N ALA A 144 -8.93 -13.02 16.91
CA ALA A 144 -9.21 -14.24 17.67
C ALA A 144 -9.80 -13.94 19.07
N GLY A 145 -9.31 -12.89 19.74
CA GLY A 145 -9.81 -12.46 21.05
C GLY A 145 -11.20 -11.83 21.00
N LEU A 146 -11.60 -11.33 19.83
CA LEU A 146 -12.92 -10.76 19.57
C LEU A 146 -13.92 -11.79 19.03
N GLY A 147 -13.49 -13.04 18.82
CA GLY A 147 -14.33 -14.07 18.22
C GLY A 147 -14.65 -13.83 16.74
N ILE A 148 -13.82 -13.05 16.03
CA ILE A 148 -13.97 -12.78 14.60
C ILE A 148 -12.87 -13.50 13.81
N THR A 149 -13.24 -14.04 12.65
CA THR A 149 -12.41 -14.89 11.80
C THR A 149 -11.96 -14.10 10.58
N HIS A 150 -10.65 -13.86 10.45
CA HIS A 150 -10.07 -13.27 9.25
C HIS A 150 -10.13 -14.27 8.08
N ILE A 151 -10.74 -13.87 6.96
CA ILE A 151 -10.98 -14.75 5.79
C ILE A 151 -10.25 -14.30 4.52
N GLY A 152 -9.53 -13.18 4.55
CA GLY A 152 -8.81 -12.64 3.39
C GLY A 152 -8.81 -11.13 3.41
N THR A 153 -8.60 -10.51 2.25
CA THR A 153 -8.53 -9.05 2.10
C THR A 153 -9.53 -8.54 1.07
N GLU A 154 -9.92 -7.28 1.18
CA GLU A 154 -10.67 -6.60 0.14
C GLU A 154 -9.84 -6.30 -1.09
N ASP A 155 -10.40 -6.65 -2.25
CA ASP A 155 -9.80 -6.52 -3.57
C ASP A 155 -10.82 -5.99 -4.59
N GLN A 156 -12.01 -5.60 -4.12
CA GLN A 156 -13.07 -5.11 -4.98
C GLN A 156 -12.73 -3.72 -5.53
N THR A 157 -12.79 -3.58 -6.84
CA THR A 157 -12.36 -2.39 -7.58
C THR A 157 -13.25 -1.16 -7.38
N HIS A 158 -14.46 -1.35 -6.85
CA HIS A 158 -15.39 -0.24 -6.56
C HIS A 158 -15.18 0.37 -5.17
N LEU A 159 -14.30 -0.20 -4.35
CA LEU A 159 -13.99 0.33 -3.03
C LEU A 159 -13.16 1.61 -3.12
N LEU A 160 -13.29 2.47 -2.11
CA LEU A 160 -12.38 3.60 -1.95
C LEU A 160 -10.93 3.11 -1.81
N PRO A 161 -9.94 3.83 -2.33
CA PRO A 161 -8.55 3.36 -2.35
C PRO A 161 -8.01 2.94 -0.97
N HIS A 162 -8.40 3.63 0.11
CA HIS A 162 -7.96 3.32 1.47
C HIS A 162 -8.64 2.09 2.09
N LEU A 163 -9.65 1.52 1.43
CA LEU A 163 -10.35 0.30 1.86
C LEU A 163 -9.79 -0.95 1.18
N ILE A 164 -9.11 -0.80 0.05
CA ILE A 164 -8.50 -1.90 -0.69
C ILE A 164 -7.34 -2.47 0.12
N GLY A 165 -7.28 -3.79 0.25
CA GLY A 165 -6.28 -4.52 1.02
C GLY A 165 -6.58 -4.65 2.52
N LEU A 166 -7.66 -4.04 3.01
CA LEU A 166 -8.09 -4.20 4.39
C LEU A 166 -8.69 -5.61 4.63
N PRO A 167 -8.64 -6.13 5.88
CA PRO A 167 -9.04 -7.49 6.19
C PRO A 167 -10.56 -7.72 6.07
N LYS A 168 -10.94 -8.82 5.43
CA LYS A 168 -12.29 -9.37 5.43
C LYS A 168 -12.46 -10.27 6.65
N PHE A 169 -13.61 -10.14 7.32
CA PHE A 169 -13.99 -11.02 8.42
C PHE A 169 -15.30 -11.72 8.13
N LYS A 170 -15.48 -12.93 8.65
CA LYS A 170 -16.70 -13.71 8.46
C LYS A 170 -17.90 -13.10 9.23
N GLU A 171 -17.64 -12.54 10.40
CA GLU A 171 -18.65 -12.07 11.36
C GLU A 171 -18.94 -10.57 11.23
N LEU A 172 -18.21 -9.85 10.38
CA LEU A 172 -18.35 -8.40 10.20
C LEU A 172 -18.72 -8.03 8.77
N ALA A 173 -19.59 -7.04 8.63
CA ALA A 173 -19.79 -6.27 7.43
C ALA A 173 -18.74 -5.15 7.33
N GLY A 174 -18.20 -4.92 6.15
CA GLY A 174 -17.16 -3.93 5.88
C GLY A 174 -15.92 -4.56 5.23
N PRO A 175 -14.85 -3.78 5.02
CA PRO A 175 -14.63 -2.40 5.46
C PRO A 175 -15.53 -1.36 4.80
N MET A 176 -15.96 -0.36 5.58
CA MET A 176 -16.72 0.82 5.09
C MET A 176 -15.97 2.11 5.43
N GLY A 177 -15.92 3.04 4.48
CA GLY A 177 -15.40 4.38 4.73
C GLY A 177 -16.38 5.18 5.59
N ASN A 178 -15.88 5.83 6.63
CA ASN A 178 -16.64 6.67 7.56
C ASN A 178 -16.12 8.11 7.58
N GLY A 179 -15.64 8.58 6.43
CA GLY A 179 -15.05 9.89 6.24
C GLY A 179 -13.60 9.98 6.73
N GLU A 180 -13.15 11.22 6.90
CA GLU A 180 -11.81 11.55 7.37
C GLU A 180 -11.92 12.53 8.54
N LYS A 181 -11.05 12.38 9.54
CA LYS A 181 -10.99 13.27 10.70
C LYS A 181 -9.53 13.59 11.01
N ASP A 182 -9.18 14.87 11.04
CA ASP A 182 -7.82 15.35 11.37
C ASP A 182 -6.72 14.70 10.49
N GLY A 183 -7.01 14.45 9.20
CA GLY A 183 -6.09 13.76 8.28
C GLY A 183 -6.05 12.23 8.45
N VAL A 184 -6.96 11.67 9.28
CA VAL A 184 -7.06 10.24 9.59
C VAL A 184 -8.29 9.67 8.89
N SER A 185 -8.09 8.77 7.92
CA SER A 185 -9.16 8.00 7.29
C SER A 185 -9.86 7.14 8.34
N GLN A 186 -11.18 7.30 8.47
CA GLN A 186 -11.99 6.53 9.40
C GLN A 186 -12.59 5.34 8.67
N VAL A 187 -12.31 4.14 9.15
CA VAL A 187 -12.87 2.89 8.62
C VAL A 187 -13.71 2.23 9.71
N ARG A 188 -14.87 1.74 9.29
CA ARG A 188 -15.79 1.04 10.17
C ARG A 188 -16.05 -0.36 9.65
N TYR A 189 -16.05 -1.30 10.57
CA TYR A 189 -16.67 -2.61 10.44
C TYR A 189 -17.88 -2.66 11.35
N GLU A 190 -18.88 -3.43 10.97
CA GLU A 190 -20.09 -3.62 11.75
C GLU A 190 -20.31 -5.11 11.97
N THR A 191 -20.80 -5.51 13.14
CA THR A 191 -21.43 -6.83 13.25
C THR A 191 -22.62 -6.90 12.28
N TRP A 192 -22.91 -8.07 11.71
CA TRP A 192 -24.05 -8.22 10.80
C TRP A 192 -25.38 -7.69 11.39
N GLU A 193 -25.60 -7.88 12.69
CA GLU A 193 -26.78 -7.34 13.38
C GLU A 193 -26.81 -5.81 13.41
N ALA A 194 -25.66 -5.16 13.64
CA ALA A 194 -25.55 -3.70 13.60
C ALA A 194 -25.74 -3.18 12.17
N TYR A 195 -25.20 -3.88 11.18
CA TYR A 195 -25.36 -3.54 9.77
C TYR A 195 -26.82 -3.56 9.32
N ASP A 196 -27.56 -4.61 9.69
CA ASP A 196 -28.98 -4.75 9.38
C ASP A 196 -29.83 -3.61 9.98
N LEU A 197 -29.40 -3.00 11.09
CA LEU A 197 -30.14 -1.93 11.77
C LEU A 197 -29.70 -0.53 11.31
N LEU A 198 -28.41 -0.31 11.11
CA LEU A 198 -27.81 1.02 10.96
C LEU A 198 -27.49 1.41 9.52
N SER A 199 -27.27 0.42 8.65
CA SER A 199 -26.60 0.61 7.36
C SER A 199 -27.33 -0.06 6.18
N ARG A 200 -28.44 -0.74 6.43
CA ARG A 200 -29.27 -1.42 5.43
C ARG A 200 -30.43 -0.57 4.92
#